data_AF-A0A832MFE3-F1
#
_entry.id   AF-A0A832MFE3-F1
#
_cell.length_a   1.000
_cell.length_b   1.000
_cell.length_c   1.000
_cell.angle_alpha   90.00
_cell.angle_beta   90.00
_cell.angle_gamma   90.00
#
_symmetry.space_group_name_H-M   'P 1'
#
loop_
_entity.id
_entity.type
_entity.pdbx_description
1 polymer ?
#
loop_
_entity_poly.entity_id
_entity_poly.type
_entity_poly.pdbx_seq_one_letter_code
_entity_poly.pdbx_strand_id
1 'polypeptide(L)' 'MAGATPEYAVGWFTLSLINAGLAQAKGRSGLLWWFISLFLGPIATFLIVVLDPVKKPPQP' A
#
# COMPACT_ATOMS: atom_id res chain seq x y z
N MET A 1 -22.89 -16.49 6.39
CA MET A 1 -21.95 -15.48 5.84
C MET A 1 -21.55 -14.55 6.98
N ALA A 2 -20.39 -14.72 7.60
CA ALA A 2 -19.90 -13.72 8.55
C ALA A 2 -19.44 -12.52 7.72
N GLY A 3 -20.20 -11.42 7.76
CA GLY A 3 -19.73 -10.15 7.19
C GLY A 3 -18.47 -9.71 7.91
N ALA A 4 -17.56 -9.03 7.20
CA ALA A 4 -16.41 -8.41 7.84
C ALA A 4 -16.88 -7.54 9.01
N THR A 5 -16.29 -7.74 10.20
CA THR A 5 -16.64 -6.91 11.35
C THR A 5 -16.16 -5.47 11.10
N PRO A 6 -16.81 -4.45 11.66
CA PRO A 6 -16.42 -3.05 11.46
C PRO A 6 -14.94 -2.79 11.77
N GLU A 7 -14.39 -3.45 12.79
CA GLU A 7 -13.00 -3.35 13.20
C GLU A 7 -12.05 -3.90 12.14
N TYR A 8 -12.43 -5.01 11.48
CA TYR A 8 -11.68 -5.56 10.36
C TYR A 8 -11.67 -4.59 9.18
N ALA A 9 -12.81 -3.96 8.86
CA ALA A 9 -12.89 -2.98 7.77
C ALA A 9 -12.03 -1.73 8.06
N VAL A 10 -12.06 -1.22 9.30
CA VAL A 10 -11.22 -0.09 9.73
C VAL A 10 -9.74 -0.48 9.67
N GLY A 11 -9.35 -1.64 10.21
CA GLY A 11 -7.98 -2.12 10.17
C GLY A 11 -7.46 -2.30 8.74
N TRP A 12 -8.29 -2.83 7.84
CA TRP A 12 -7.96 -3.01 6.43
C TRP A 12 -7.79 -1.66 5.70
N PHE A 13 -8.69 -0.70 5.92
CA PHE A 13 -8.59 0.64 5.34
C PHE A 13 -7.39 1.43 5.88
N THR A 14 -7.12 1.32 7.18
CA THR A 14 -5.92 1.92 7.78
C THR A 14 -4.65 1.30 7.19
N LEU A 15 -4.58 -0.02 7.04
CA LEU A 15 -3.46 -0.70 6.40
C LEU A 15 -3.26 -0.23 4.96
N SER A 16 -4.34 -0.04 4.19
CA SER A 16 -4.22 0.43 2.80
C SER A 16 -3.63 1.83 2.71
N LEU A 17 -3.96 2.73 3.65
CA LEU A 17 -3.35 4.07 3.75
C LEU A 17 -1.87 3.99 4.17
N ILE A 18 -1.51 3.11 5.10
CA ILE A 18 -0.12 2.89 5.50
C ILE A 18 0.71 2.40 4.30
N ASN A 19 0.18 1.45 3.52
CA ASN A 19 0.81 0.95 2.30
C ASN A 19 1.01 2.07 1.26
N ALA A 20 0.06 3.00 1.15
CA ALA A 20 0.20 4.18 0.30
C ALA A 20 1.41 5.05 0.71
N GLY A 21 1.61 5.25 2.01
CA GLY A 21 2.76 5.96 2.56
C GLY A 21 4.08 5.22 2.34
N LEU A 22 4.11 3.90 2.57
CA LEU A 22 5.27 3.05 2.30
C LEU A 22 5.67 3.07 0.82
N ALA A 23 4.70 3.05 -0.09
CA ALA A 23 4.95 3.15 -1.52
C ALA A 23 5.55 4.51 -1.92
N GLN A 24 5.03 5.60 -1.35
CA GLN A 24 5.57 6.96 -1.58
C GLN A 24 7.01 7.08 -1.11
N ALA A 25 7.35 6.51 0.05
CA ALA A 25 8.71 6.50 0.58
C ALA A 25 9.71 5.78 -0.37
N LYS A 26 9.20 4.90 -1.25
CA LYS A 26 9.98 4.18 -2.28
C LYS A 26 9.87 4.80 -3.68
N GLY A 27 9.38 6.04 -3.79
CA GLY A 27 9.26 6.77 -5.05
C GLY A 27 8.15 6.25 -5.98
N ARG A 28 7.18 5.50 -5.44
CA ARG A 28 6.02 5.00 -6.19
C ARG A 28 4.79 5.88 -5.93
N SER A 29 3.79 5.81 -6.81
CA SER A 29 2.52 6.52 -6.62
C SER A 29 1.76 5.98 -5.40
N GLY A 30 1.59 6.81 -4.37
CA GLY A 30 0.84 6.44 -3.17
C GLY A 30 -0.62 6.11 -3.45
N LEU A 31 -1.29 6.90 -4.28
CA LEU A 31 -2.70 6.70 -4.61
C LEU A 31 -2.93 5.37 -5.34
N LEU A 32 -2.05 5.02 -6.28
CA LEU A 32 -2.14 3.73 -6.98
C LEU A 32 -1.96 2.57 -6.00
N TRP A 33 -0.97 2.65 -5.12
CA TRP A 33 -0.71 1.60 -4.12
C TRP A 33 -1.76 1.52 -3.02
N TRP A 34 -2.43 2.64 -2.70
CA TRP A 34 -3.62 2.64 -1.85
C TRP A 34 -4.75 1.83 -2.48
N PHE A 35 -5.11 2.11 -3.73
CA PHE A 35 -6.15 1.36 -4.45
C PHE A 35 -5.81 -0.13 -4.56
N ILE A 36 -4.57 -0.48 -4.91
CA ILE A 36 -4.10 -1.88 -4.94
C ILE A 36 -4.27 -2.54 -3.57
N SER A 37 -3.94 -1.83 -2.49
CA SER A 37 -4.03 -2.35 -1.13
C SER A 37 -5.47 -2.57 -0.65
N LEU A 38 -6.47 -1.89 -1.23
CA LEU A 38 -7.88 -2.19 -0.91
C LEU A 38 -8.26 -3.64 -1.29
N PHE A 39 -7.62 -4.21 -2.32
CA PHE A 39 -7.87 -5.59 -2.76
C PHE A 39 -6.85 -6.58 -2.20
N LEU A 40 -5.59 -6.19 -2.07
CA LEU A 40 -4.49 -7.09 -1.71
C LEU A 40 -4.08 -7.04 -0.22
N GLY A 41 -4.44 -5.97 0.50
CA GLY A 41 -4.16 -5.79 1.92
C GLY A 41 -2.69 -6.06 2.29
N PRO A 42 -2.40 -7.00 3.22
CA PRO A 42 -1.04 -7.34 3.63
C PRO A 42 -0.12 -7.83 2.50
N ILE A 43 -0.67 -8.40 1.43
CA ILE A 43 0.13 -8.83 0.27
C ILE A 43 0.77 -7.60 -0.41
N ALA A 44 0.03 -6.50 -0.51
CA ALA A 44 0.59 -5.25 -1.02
C ALA A 44 1.71 -4.72 -0.10
N THR A 45 1.57 -4.85 1.22
CA THR A 45 2.64 -4.50 2.18
C THR A 45 3.92 -5.29 1.89
N PHE A 46 3.80 -6.61 1.75
CA PHE A 46 4.94 -7.47 1.42
C PHE A 46 5.63 -7.03 0.13
N LEU A 47 4.86 -6.85 -0.95
CA LEU A 47 5.38 -6.39 -2.25
C LEU A 47 6.10 -5.04 -2.13
N ILE A 48 5.50 -4.06 -1.44
CA ILE A 48 6.12 -2.74 -1.27
C ILE A 48 7.47 -2.86 -0.55
N VAL A 49 7.52 -3.65 0.53
CA VAL A 49 8.71 -3.82 1.36
C VAL A 49 9.84 -4.50 0.58
N VAL A 50 9.57 -5.60 -0.13
CA VAL A 50 10.63 -6.38 -0.81
C VAL A 50 11.11 -5.78 -2.12
N LEU A 51 10.27 -5.05 -2.86
CA LEU A 51 10.64 -4.47 -4.16
C LEU A 51 11.50 -3.21 -3.98
N ASP A 52 12.59 -3.04 -4.73
CA ASP A 52 13.49 -1.87 -4.63
C ASP A 52 12.82 -0.50 -4.92
N PRO A 53 13.26 0.60 -4.27
CA PRO A 53 12.80 1.94 -4.61
C PRO A 53 12.97 2.29 -6.09
N VAL A 54 12.06 3.10 -6.62
CA VAL A 54 12.14 3.61 -7.99
C VAL A 54 13.38 4.50 -8.10
N LYS A 55 14.31 4.13 -8.99
CA LYS A 55 15.48 4.95 -9.31
C LYS A 55 14.99 6.27 -9.90
N LYS A 56 15.36 7.39 -9.27
CA LYS A 56 15.14 8.70 -9.88
C LYS A 56 16.11 8.84 -11.06
N PRO A 57 15.66 9.30 -12.23
CA PRO A 57 16.57 9.63 -13.31
C PRO A 57 17.54 10.72 -12.85
N PRO A 58 18.76 10.78 -13.41
CA PRO A 58 19.68 11.89 -13.17
C PRO A 58 18.95 13.20 -13.44
N GLN A 59 18.91 14.09 -12.44
CA GLN A 59 18.39 15.43 -12.65
C GLN A 59 19.43 16.20 -13.48
N PRO A 60 19.02 16.88 -14.56
CA PRO A 60 19.92 17.69 -15.37
C PRO A 60 20.53 18.86 -14.57
#